data_AF-V6L5C7-F1
#
_entry.id   AF-V6L5C7-F1
#
_cell.length_a   1.000
_cell.length_b   1.000
_cell.length_c   1.000
_cell.angle_alpha   90.00
_cell.angle_beta   90.00
_cell.angle_gamma   90.00
#
_symmetry.space_group_name_H-M   'P 1'
#
loop_
_entity.id
_entity.type
_entity.pdbx_description
1 polymer ?
#
loop_
_entity_poly.entity_id
_entity_poly.type
_entity_poly.pdbx_seq_one_letter_code
_entity_poly.pdbx_strand_id
1 'polypeptide(L)'
;MSEVSESSPEESVDADAPVDAAPAQSELDLKINRHFPGAVVRKDLVKAVKGNAIVPSYVLEYLLGQYAASDDEATIQAGIDTVRKILADHYVLRNQSELVKSTIRERGRHRVIDKVTATLNEQDDVYQAEFANLGIKSVLVEPATIRAHPKLLVSRDPVYVSSRCY
;
A
#
# COMPACT_ATOMS: atom_id res chain seq x y z
N MET A 1 -37.80 -16.82 -61.31
CA MET A 1 -38.09 -17.13 -59.89
C MET A 1 -36.92 -17.97 -59.42
N SER A 2 -35.94 -17.51 -58.65
CA SER A 2 -35.75 -16.37 -57.74
C SER A 2 -34.21 -16.33 -57.49
N GLU A 3 -33.52 -15.19 -57.66
CA GLU A 3 -32.96 -14.33 -56.58
C GLU A 3 -32.64 -15.11 -55.29
N VAL A 4 -31.43 -15.06 -54.71
CA VAL A 4 -30.82 -13.95 -53.92
C VAL A 4 -29.37 -14.41 -53.59
N SER A 5 -28.33 -13.79 -54.15
CA SER A 5 -27.34 -12.88 -53.52
C SER A 5 -26.62 -13.30 -52.23
N GLU A 6 -25.29 -13.24 -52.33
CA GLU A 6 -24.21 -13.22 -51.34
C GLU A 6 -24.46 -12.34 -50.10
N SER A 7 -24.06 -12.81 -48.91
CA SER A 7 -23.40 -11.99 -47.88
C SER A 7 -22.93 -12.86 -46.71
N SER A 8 -21.62 -12.84 -46.46
CA SER A 8 -20.99 -13.29 -45.22
C SER A 8 -21.58 -12.57 -44.00
N PRO A 9 -21.69 -13.19 -42.81
CA PRO A 9 -21.94 -12.43 -41.60
C PRO A 9 -20.64 -11.74 -41.19
N GLU A 10 -20.66 -10.41 -41.25
CA GLU A 10 -19.62 -9.57 -40.68
C GLU A 10 -19.57 -9.72 -39.16
N GLU A 11 -18.35 -9.80 -38.66
CA GLU A 11 -17.94 -9.77 -37.27
C GLU A 11 -18.27 -8.37 -36.68
N SER A 12 -19.35 -8.25 -35.91
CA SER A 12 -19.60 -7.05 -35.10
C SER A 12 -18.80 -7.15 -33.80
N VAL A 13 -17.57 -6.65 -33.84
CA VAL A 13 -16.82 -6.25 -32.65
C VAL A 13 -17.54 -5.06 -32.03
N ASP A 14 -18.36 -5.33 -31.01
CA ASP A 14 -18.92 -4.30 -30.15
C ASP A 14 -17.79 -3.61 -29.38
N ALA A 15 -17.40 -2.45 -29.88
CA ALA A 15 -16.60 -1.47 -29.17
C ALA A 15 -17.50 -0.69 -28.21
N ASP A 16 -16.99 -0.47 -27.00
CA ASP A 16 -17.55 0.33 -25.90
C ASP A 16 -18.46 -0.43 -24.90
N ALA A 17 -17.86 -1.35 -24.16
CA ALA A 17 -18.37 -1.71 -22.83
C ALA A 17 -17.82 -0.69 -21.80
N PRO A 18 -18.68 -0.09 -20.95
CA PRO A 18 -18.21 0.81 -19.90
C PRO A 18 -17.38 0.00 -18.88
N VAL A 19 -16.10 0.35 -18.75
CA VAL A 19 -15.12 -0.44 -17.98
C VAL A 19 -15.21 -0.22 -16.45
N ASP A 20 -16.19 0.53 -15.95
CA ASP A 20 -16.33 0.88 -14.52
C ASP A 20 -17.75 0.64 -13.98
N ALA A 21 -18.31 -0.55 -14.20
CA ALA A 21 -19.46 -0.98 -13.40
C ALA A 21 -18.96 -1.40 -12.01
N ALA A 22 -19.41 -0.69 -10.97
CA ALA A 22 -19.17 -1.09 -9.58
C ALA A 22 -19.57 -2.57 -9.40
N PRO A 23 -18.70 -3.42 -8.84
CA PRO A 23 -18.98 -4.84 -8.74
C PRO A 23 -20.25 -5.06 -7.91
N ALA A 24 -21.13 -5.93 -8.39
CA ALA A 24 -22.35 -6.29 -7.68
C ALA A 24 -21.99 -6.87 -6.31
N GLN A 25 -22.44 -6.22 -5.23
CA GLN A 25 -22.16 -6.65 -3.86
C GLN A 25 -22.88 -7.96 -3.56
N SER A 26 -22.15 -8.95 -3.04
CA SER A 26 -22.76 -10.20 -2.58
C SER A 26 -23.48 -10.00 -1.25
N GLU A 27 -24.38 -10.93 -0.89
CA GLU A 27 -25.02 -10.94 0.43
C GLU A 27 -24.00 -11.02 1.57
N LEU A 28 -22.86 -11.68 1.34
CA LEU A 28 -21.76 -11.74 2.30
C LEU A 28 -21.11 -10.38 2.47
N ASP A 29 -20.84 -9.66 1.38
CA ASP A 29 -20.23 -8.33 1.44
C ASP A 29 -21.12 -7.36 2.25
N LEU A 30 -22.42 -7.36 1.97
CA LEU A 30 -23.41 -6.58 2.72
C LEU A 30 -23.41 -6.93 4.22
N LYS A 31 -23.36 -8.22 4.55
CA LYS A 31 -23.35 -8.68 5.94
C LYS A 31 -22.06 -8.28 6.66
N ILE A 32 -20.91 -8.40 6.00
CA ILE A 32 -19.62 -8.04 6.58
C ILE A 32 -19.54 -6.53 6.77
N ASN A 33 -19.92 -5.71 5.79
CA ASN A 33 -19.92 -4.26 5.92
C ASN A 33 -20.87 -3.77 7.03
N ARG A 34 -22.02 -4.43 7.21
CA ARG A 34 -22.95 -4.14 8.30
C ARG A 34 -22.36 -4.43 9.70
N HIS A 35 -21.65 -5.55 9.85
CA HIS A 35 -21.15 -5.98 11.16
C HIS A 35 -19.73 -5.50 11.48
N PHE A 36 -18.95 -5.13 10.46
CA PHE A 36 -17.56 -4.71 10.56
C PHE A 36 -17.27 -3.41 9.78
N PRO A 37 -18.05 -2.33 10.00
CA PRO A 37 -17.83 -1.07 9.28
C PRO A 37 -16.42 -0.53 9.58
N GLY A 38 -15.71 -0.04 8.56
CA GLY A 38 -14.36 0.50 8.73
C GLY A 38 -13.24 -0.55 8.84
N ALA A 39 -13.55 -1.84 8.81
CA ALA A 39 -12.56 -2.93 8.89
C ALA A 39 -12.44 -3.75 7.61
N VAL A 40 -13.28 -3.46 6.61
CA VAL A 40 -13.38 -4.20 5.35
C VAL A 40 -12.93 -3.29 4.22
N VAL A 41 -12.07 -3.81 3.36
CA VAL A 41 -11.53 -3.07 2.20
C VAL A 41 -11.65 -3.96 0.98
N ARG A 42 -12.13 -3.40 -0.12
CA ARG A 42 -12.17 -4.13 -1.39
C ARG A 42 -10.73 -4.31 -1.93
N LYS A 43 -10.38 -5.54 -2.32
CA LYS A 43 -8.99 -5.89 -2.69
C LYS A 43 -8.56 -5.33 -4.04
N ASP A 44 -9.52 -5.11 -4.93
CA ASP A 44 -9.36 -4.52 -6.26
C ASP A 44 -8.81 -3.08 -6.22
N LEU A 45 -9.11 -2.31 -5.18
CA LEU A 45 -8.64 -0.91 -5.01
C LEU A 45 -7.11 -0.79 -5.02
N VAL A 46 -6.40 -1.84 -4.61
CA VAL A 46 -4.93 -1.87 -4.67
C VAL A 46 -4.45 -1.65 -6.11
N LYS A 47 -5.17 -2.17 -7.11
CA LYS A 47 -4.83 -2.00 -8.53
C LYS A 47 -5.09 -0.55 -8.98
N ALA A 48 -6.18 0.07 -8.53
CA ALA A 48 -6.56 1.44 -8.88
C ALA A 48 -5.58 2.49 -8.33
N VAL A 49 -4.91 2.20 -7.21
CA VAL A 49 -3.88 3.10 -6.62
C VAL A 49 -2.49 2.84 -7.18
N LYS A 50 -2.13 1.58 -7.45
CA LYS A 50 -0.76 1.19 -7.79
C LYS A 50 -0.23 1.90 -9.04
N GLY A 51 -1.05 2.02 -10.10
CA GLY A 51 -0.62 2.61 -11.37
C GLY A 51 0.74 2.05 -11.83
N ASN A 52 1.68 2.95 -12.14
CA ASN A 52 3.08 2.61 -12.48
C ASN A 52 4.06 2.78 -11.29
N ALA A 53 3.56 3.09 -10.09
CA ALA A 53 4.42 3.36 -8.94
C ALA A 53 5.01 2.06 -8.37
N ILE A 54 6.31 2.07 -8.07
CA ILE A 54 7.03 0.93 -7.48
C ILE A 54 6.81 0.95 -5.96
N VAL A 55 5.56 0.80 -5.53
CA VAL A 55 5.18 0.75 -4.12
C VAL A 55 4.82 -0.70 -3.74
N PRO A 56 5.36 -1.25 -2.64
CA PRO A 56 4.98 -2.59 -2.18
C PRO A 56 3.50 -2.69 -1.82
N SER A 57 2.87 -3.82 -2.17
CA SER A 57 1.42 -4.02 -1.98
C SER A 57 0.98 -3.86 -0.51
N TYR A 58 1.80 -4.31 0.45
CA TYR A 58 1.47 -4.18 1.88
C TYR A 58 1.32 -2.72 2.34
N VAL A 59 2.03 -1.78 1.72
CA VAL A 59 1.90 -0.34 2.03
C VAL A 59 0.56 0.16 1.52
N LEU A 60 0.20 -0.20 0.29
CA LEU A 60 -1.07 0.20 -0.32
C LEU A 60 -2.25 -0.38 0.45
N GLU A 61 -2.19 -1.65 0.82
CA GLU A 61 -3.22 -2.34 1.61
C GLU A 61 -3.42 -1.67 2.98
N TYR A 62 -2.33 -1.33 3.67
CA TYR A 62 -2.39 -0.62 4.95
C TYR A 62 -3.03 0.76 4.82
N LEU A 63 -2.65 1.53 3.79
CA LEU A 63 -3.20 2.87 3.57
C LEU A 63 -4.67 2.81 3.16
N LEU A 64 -5.03 1.91 2.24
CA LEU A 64 -6.42 1.72 1.83
C LEU A 64 -7.30 1.24 3.00
N GLY A 65 -6.75 0.42 3.91
CA GLY A 65 -7.43 0.06 5.16
C GLY A 65 -7.72 1.20 6.11
N GLN A 66 -6.99 2.32 6.02
CA GLN A 66 -7.27 3.49 6.86
C GLN A 66 -8.23 4.48 6.23
N TYR A 67 -8.13 4.66 4.91
CA TYR A 67 -8.82 5.77 4.22
C TYR A 67 -9.97 5.32 3.33
N ALA A 68 -10.03 4.04 2.94
CA ALA A 68 -11.01 3.49 1.99
C ALA A 68 -11.70 2.22 2.51
N ALA A 69 -11.76 2.02 3.84
CA ALA A 69 -12.48 0.91 4.46
C ALA A 69 -13.99 1.19 4.53
N SER A 70 -14.63 1.28 3.38
CA SER A 70 -16.05 1.60 3.21
C SER A 70 -16.60 0.87 1.98
N ASP A 71 -17.92 0.80 1.90
CA ASP A 71 -18.69 0.30 0.77
C ASP A 71 -19.44 1.40 -0.01
N ASP A 72 -19.39 2.65 0.48
CA ASP A 72 -19.84 3.83 -0.23
C ASP A 72 -18.79 4.31 -1.23
N GLU A 73 -19.17 4.35 -2.52
CA GLU A 73 -18.23 4.66 -3.60
C GLU A 73 -17.65 6.07 -3.49
N ALA A 74 -18.42 7.04 -2.98
CA ALA A 74 -17.93 8.41 -2.78
C ALA A 74 -16.83 8.46 -1.72
N THR A 75 -17.03 7.76 -0.59
CA THR A 75 -16.04 7.62 0.48
C THR A 75 -14.80 6.89 -0.01
N ILE A 76 -14.97 5.82 -0.79
CA ILE A 76 -13.84 5.06 -1.35
C ILE A 76 -13.01 5.93 -2.29
N GLN A 77 -13.65 6.68 -3.19
CA GLN A 77 -12.95 7.56 -4.13
C GLN A 77 -12.16 8.66 -3.40
N ALA A 78 -12.76 9.30 -2.41
CA ALA A 78 -12.07 10.28 -1.55
C ALA A 78 -10.89 9.64 -0.79
N GLY A 79 -11.06 8.40 -0.33
CA GLY A 79 -10.01 7.61 0.31
C GLY A 79 -8.84 7.34 -0.62
N ILE A 80 -9.11 6.89 -1.85
CA ILE A 80 -8.11 6.65 -2.90
C ILE A 80 -7.30 7.92 -3.18
N ASP A 81 -7.96 9.06 -3.35
CA ASP A 81 -7.29 10.32 -3.65
C ASP A 81 -6.42 10.80 -2.47
N THR A 82 -6.88 10.56 -1.25
CA THR A 82 -6.08 10.79 -0.03
C THR A 82 -4.83 9.91 -0.01
N VAL A 83 -4.97 8.61 -0.32
CA VAL A 83 -3.84 7.68 -0.39
C VAL A 83 -2.83 8.10 -1.46
N ARG A 84 -3.31 8.48 -2.65
CA ARG A 84 -2.45 9.00 -3.74
C ARG A 84 -1.65 10.22 -3.29
N LYS A 85 -2.29 11.15 -2.59
CA LYS A 85 -1.61 12.33 -2.03
C LYS A 85 -0.56 11.96 -0.98
N ILE A 86 -0.89 11.06 -0.05
CA ILE A 86 0.06 10.57 0.97
C ILE A 86 1.28 9.94 0.33
N LEU A 87 1.09 9.12 -0.71
CA LEU A 87 2.20 8.49 -1.42
C LEU A 87 3.05 9.52 -2.17
N ALA A 88 2.43 10.48 -2.86
CA ALA A 88 3.14 11.53 -3.57
C ALA A 88 3.99 12.41 -2.62
N ASP A 89 3.45 12.73 -1.44
CA ASP A 89 4.08 13.66 -0.51
C ASP A 89 5.12 12.99 0.42
N HIS A 90 4.98 11.70 0.69
CA HIS A 90 5.75 11.04 1.76
C HIS A 90 6.50 9.78 1.31
N TYR A 91 6.13 9.14 0.20
CA TYR A 91 6.84 7.92 -0.22
C TYR A 91 8.23 8.25 -0.77
N VAL A 92 9.26 7.65 -0.19
CA VAL A 92 10.63 7.91 -0.61
C VAL A 92 11.01 7.02 -1.77
N LEU A 93 11.21 7.62 -2.94
CA LEU A 93 11.82 6.96 -4.09
C LEU A 93 13.36 7.05 -3.99
N ARG A 94 14.06 5.93 -4.27
CA ARG A 94 15.54 5.87 -4.13
C ARG A 94 16.26 6.97 -4.90
N ASN A 95 15.81 7.26 -6.13
CA ASN A 95 16.39 8.29 -7.00
C ASN A 95 16.09 9.73 -6.54
N GLN A 96 15.18 9.92 -5.57
CA GLN A 96 14.84 11.24 -5.01
C GLN A 96 15.26 11.38 -3.53
N SER A 97 16.04 10.43 -3.01
CA SER A 97 16.46 10.39 -1.61
C SER A 97 17.16 11.67 -1.14
N GLU A 98 18.06 12.25 -1.94
CA GLU A 98 18.77 13.50 -1.61
C GLU A 98 17.83 14.72 -1.54
N LEU A 99 16.83 14.78 -2.42
CA LEU A 99 15.81 15.84 -2.38
C LEU A 99 14.99 15.77 -1.09
N VAL A 100 14.59 14.56 -0.70
CA VAL A 100 13.84 14.34 0.55
C VAL A 100 14.71 14.68 1.76
N LYS A 101 16.01 14.33 1.76
CA LYS A 101 16.95 14.74 2.82
C LYS A 101 17.08 16.26 2.95
N SER A 102 17.20 16.99 1.83
CA SER A 102 17.21 18.46 1.86
C SER A 102 15.92 19.01 2.44
N THR A 103 14.78 18.44 2.03
CA THR A 103 13.45 18.83 2.52
C THR A 103 13.32 18.61 4.03
N ILE A 104 13.81 17.48 4.56
CA ILE A 104 13.85 17.18 6.00
C ILE A 104 14.71 18.23 6.72
N ARG A 105 15.90 18.54 6.18
CA ARG A 105 16.82 19.53 6.76
C ARG A 105 16.22 20.93 6.82
N GLU A 106 15.60 21.38 5.74
CA GLU A 106 15.03 22.74 5.63
C GLU A 106 13.77 22.92 6.48
N ARG A 107 12.89 21.91 6.49
CA ARG A 107 11.62 21.97 7.23
C ARG A 107 11.76 21.57 8.70
N GLY A 108 12.86 20.91 9.07
CA GLY A 108 13.12 20.34 10.40
C GLY A 108 12.27 19.10 10.72
N ARG A 109 10.99 19.09 10.34
CA ARG A 109 10.08 17.94 10.51
C ARG A 109 9.40 17.59 9.19
N HIS A 110 9.55 16.33 8.77
CA HIS A 110 8.90 15.81 7.59
C HIS A 110 8.53 14.33 7.79
N ARG A 111 7.34 13.94 7.31
CA ARG A 111 6.87 12.55 7.37
C ARG A 111 7.36 11.82 6.13
N VAL A 112 7.84 10.60 6.31
CA VAL A 112 8.32 9.75 5.22
C VAL A 112 7.73 8.34 5.34
N ILE A 113 7.53 7.69 4.20
CA ILE A 113 7.19 6.28 4.09
C ILE A 113 8.43 5.60 3.49
N ASP A 114 9.12 4.83 4.32
CA ASP A 114 10.31 4.06 3.96
C ASP A 114 10.32 2.74 4.77
N LYS A 115 11.05 1.74 4.30
CA LYS A 115 11.34 0.55 5.09
C LYS A 115 12.44 0.89 6.09
N VAL A 116 12.11 0.83 7.37
CA VAL A 116 13.03 1.07 8.48
C VAL A 116 13.37 -0.25 9.16
N THR A 117 14.67 -0.49 9.36
CA THR A 117 15.18 -1.64 10.10
C THR A 117 16.06 -1.18 11.24
N ALA A 118 15.95 -1.81 12.41
CA ALA A 118 16.79 -1.51 13.55
C ALA A 118 17.71 -2.68 13.90
N THR A 119 18.88 -2.38 14.43
CA THR A 119 19.86 -3.35 14.95
C THR A 119 20.41 -2.87 16.29
N LEU A 120 20.88 -3.80 17.12
CA LEU A 120 21.64 -3.49 18.33
C LEU A 120 23.13 -3.42 17.95
N ASN A 121 23.76 -2.29 18.19
CA ASN A 121 25.21 -2.17 18.15
C ASN A 121 25.76 -2.58 19.52
N GLU A 122 26.33 -3.78 19.59
CA GLU A 122 26.87 -4.36 20.82
C GLU A 122 28.15 -3.65 21.33
N GLN A 123 28.86 -2.92 20.47
CA GLN A 123 30.09 -2.22 20.85
C GLN A 123 29.79 -1.00 21.72
N ASP A 124 28.76 -0.25 21.32
CA ASP A 124 28.36 1.00 21.97
C ASP A 124 27.11 0.84 22.85
N ASP A 125 26.52 -0.36 22.89
CA ASP A 125 25.26 -0.70 23.56
C ASP A 125 24.09 0.23 23.18
N VAL A 126 23.97 0.53 21.88
CA VAL A 126 22.91 1.41 21.35
C VAL A 126 22.14 0.77 20.21
N TYR A 127 20.85 1.08 20.10
CA TYR A 127 20.05 0.72 18.94
C TYR A 127 20.26 1.73 17.81
N GLN A 128 20.44 1.22 16.60
CA GLN A 128 20.61 2.00 15.39
C GLN A 128 19.57 1.60 14.35
N ALA A 129 19.00 2.59 13.66
CA ALA A 129 18.10 2.38 12.54
C ALA A 129 18.75 2.72 11.20
N GLU A 130 18.30 1.99 10.19
CA GLU A 130 18.61 2.18 8.77
C GLU A 130 17.32 2.38 7.99
N PHE A 131 17.33 3.36 7.09
CA PHE A 131 16.25 3.70 6.17
C PHE A 131 16.62 3.22 4.76
N ALA A 132 15.85 2.27 4.21
CA ALA A 132 16.23 1.56 2.99
C ALA A 132 16.29 2.45 1.74
N ASN A 133 15.32 3.35 1.57
CA ASN A 133 15.24 4.22 0.39
C ASN A 133 15.94 5.56 0.62
N LEU A 134 15.91 6.13 1.83
CA LEU A 134 16.69 7.33 2.15
C LEU A 134 18.20 7.03 2.20
N GLY A 135 18.59 5.78 2.47
CA GLY A 135 20.00 5.40 2.60
C GLY A 135 20.69 6.04 3.81
N ILE A 136 19.91 6.42 4.83
CA ILE A 136 20.44 6.91 6.11
C ILE A 136 20.70 5.70 7.00
N LYS A 137 21.90 5.63 7.57
CA LYS A 137 22.36 4.54 8.44
C LYS A 137 22.75 5.09 9.80
N SER A 138 22.81 4.21 10.80
CA SER A 138 23.30 4.53 12.15
C SER A 138 22.53 5.64 12.85
N VAL A 139 21.22 5.74 12.59
CA VAL A 139 20.34 6.67 13.32
C VAL A 139 20.11 6.13 14.72
N LEU A 140 20.52 6.85 15.76
CA LEU A 140 20.30 6.43 17.14
C LEU A 140 18.80 6.36 17.45
N VAL A 141 18.37 5.25 18.04
CA VAL A 141 16.97 5.03 18.44
C VAL A 141 16.91 4.73 19.93
N GLU A 142 16.00 5.39 20.62
CA GLU A 142 15.79 5.15 22.05
C GLU A 142 15.27 3.72 22.29
N PRO A 143 15.74 3.03 23.36
CA PRO A 143 15.25 1.70 23.72
C PRO A 143 13.74 1.63 23.97
N ALA A 144 13.10 2.74 24.34
CA ALA A 144 11.64 2.81 24.50
C ALA A 144 10.90 2.58 23.16
N THR A 145 11.38 3.22 22.08
CA THR A 145 10.84 3.06 20.73
C THR A 145 10.98 1.63 20.22
N ILE A 146 12.13 0.99 20.47
CA ILE A 146 12.36 -0.42 20.10
C ILE A 146 11.44 -1.36 20.88
N ARG A 147 11.26 -1.14 22.19
CA ARG A 147 10.33 -1.94 23.01
C ARG A 147 8.88 -1.79 22.58
N ALA A 148 8.46 -0.59 22.16
CA ALA A 148 7.12 -0.37 21.61
C ALA A 148 6.94 -0.99 20.22
N HIS A 149 8.01 -1.09 19.43
CA HIS A 149 8.00 -1.57 18.05
C HIS A 149 9.07 -2.65 17.80
N PRO A 150 8.97 -3.83 18.46
CA PRO A 150 10.00 -4.88 18.36
C PRO A 150 10.14 -5.44 16.94
N LYS A 151 9.11 -5.28 16.08
CA LYS A 151 9.15 -5.65 14.65
C LYS A 151 10.28 -4.96 13.88
N LEU A 152 10.78 -3.83 14.34
CA LEU A 152 11.91 -3.13 13.73
C LEU A 152 13.19 -3.98 13.74
N LEU A 153 13.36 -4.89 14.72
CA LEU A 153 14.53 -5.75 14.85
C LEU A 153 14.49 -7.03 13.98
N VAL A 154 13.33 -7.38 13.40
CA VAL A 154 13.11 -8.70 12.77
C VAL A 154 12.80 -8.62 11.27
N SER A 155 13.28 -7.59 10.58
CA SER A 155 12.87 -7.21 9.20
C SER A 155 13.30 -8.12 8.03
N ARG A 156 13.76 -9.34 8.29
CA ARG A 156 13.83 -10.43 7.30
C ARG A 156 12.65 -11.39 7.57
N ASP A 157 11.52 -11.21 6.89
CA ASP A 157 10.37 -12.14 6.95
C ASP A 157 10.79 -13.61 6.65
N PRO A 158 10.07 -14.67 7.09
CA PRO A 158 9.17 -14.85 8.24
C PRO A 158 9.83 -15.71 9.35
N VAL A 159 9.42 -15.53 10.60
CA VAL A 159 9.75 -16.44 11.70
C VAL A 159 8.90 -17.71 11.57
N TYR A 160 9.45 -18.76 10.96
CA TYR A 160 9.04 -20.14 11.28
C TYR A 160 9.91 -20.62 12.44
N VAL A 161 9.37 -20.58 13.66
CA VAL A 161 9.90 -21.39 14.77
C VAL A 161 8.87 -22.47 15.04
N SER A 162 8.96 -23.56 14.26
CA SER A 162 8.40 -24.84 14.67
C SER A 162 9.47 -25.57 15.47
N SER A 163 9.42 -25.42 16.79
CA SER A 163 10.10 -26.34 17.71
C SER A 163 9.32 -26.37 19.02
N ARG A 164 8.35 -27.29 19.10
CA ARG A 164 8.02 -27.91 20.38
C ARG A 164 9.28 -28.65 20.84
N CYS A 165 9.89 -28.20 21.92
CA CYS A 165 10.73 -29.05 22.73
C CYS A 165 9.84 -29.66 23.81
N TYR A 166 9.50 -30.93 23.63
CA TYR A 166 9.50 -31.93 24.71
C TYR A 166 10.47 -33.02 24.29
#